data_AF-A0A831LJD2-F1
#
_entry.id   AF-A0A831LJD2-F1
#
_cell.length_a   1.000
_cell.length_b   1.000
_cell.length_c   1.000
_cell.angle_alpha   90.00
_cell.angle_beta   90.00
_cell.angle_gamma   90.00
#
_symmetry.space_group_name_H-M   'P 1'
#
loop_
_entity.id
_entity.type
_entity.pdbx_description
1 polymer ?
#
loop_
_entity_poly.entity_id
_entity_poly.type
_entity_poly.pdbx_seq_one_letter_code
_entity_poly.pdbx_strand_id
1 'polypeptide(L)'
;MSSTIIRIMTYQVDHCRGRDGKVHPDRISQVIACARPDIVALQGIDAEAPLDHLIRLEQRLGLKAYSPGRGDCNAFLSSFRLAGLREY
;
A
#
# COMPACT_ATOMS: atom_id res chain seq x y z
N MET A 1 -11.63 -14.97 -16.71
CA MET A 1 -11.27 -16.26 -16.09
C MET A 1 -11.04 -16.00 -14.62
N SER A 2 -11.81 -16.60 -13.72
CA SER A 2 -11.54 -16.54 -12.28
C SER A 2 -10.32 -17.40 -12.00
N SER A 3 -9.19 -16.78 -11.68
CA SER A 3 -7.98 -17.45 -11.21
C SER A 3 -8.18 -17.79 -9.73
N THR A 4 -7.95 -19.04 -9.35
CA THR A 4 -8.01 -19.50 -7.94
C THR A 4 -6.76 -19.10 -7.13
N ILE A 5 -5.80 -18.42 -7.76
CA ILE A 5 -4.55 -17.99 -7.12
C ILE A 5 -4.71 -16.56 -6.64
N ILE A 6 -4.43 -16.33 -5.36
CA ILE A 6 -4.30 -15.00 -4.75
C ILE A 6 -2.82 -14.74 -4.50
N ARG A 7 -2.31 -13.63 -5.02
CA ARG A 7 -0.95 -13.13 -4.72
C ARG A 7 -1.01 -12.12 -3.60
N ILE A 8 -0.30 -12.41 -2.52
CA ILE A 8 -0.20 -11.53 -1.35
C ILE A 8 1.24 -11.03 -1.23
N MET A 9 1.39 -9.73 -1.03
CA MET A 9 2.67 -9.08 -0.75
C MET A 9 2.63 -8.46 0.64
N THR A 10 3.75 -8.52 1.36
CA THR A 10 4.00 -7.66 2.53
C THR A 10 5.18 -6.77 2.22
N TYR A 11 5.12 -5.48 2.58
CA TYR A 11 6.18 -4.54 2.27
C TYR A 11 6.27 -3.41 3.30
N GLN A 12 7.39 -3.36 4.02
CA GLN A 12 7.80 -2.22 4.83
C GLN A 12 8.42 -1.16 3.93
N VAL A 13 7.77 0.01 3.86
CA VAL A 13 8.11 1.07 2.90
C VAL A 13 8.84 2.24 3.52
N ASP A 14 9.01 2.27 4.85
CA ASP A 14 9.78 3.29 5.59
C ASP A 14 9.44 4.71 5.14
N HIS A 15 8.16 5.09 5.23
CA HIS A 15 7.61 6.37 4.75
C HIS A 15 7.83 6.66 3.26
N CYS A 16 7.96 5.61 2.43
CA CYS A 16 8.38 5.71 1.04
C CYS A 16 9.78 6.34 0.86
N ARG A 17 10.63 6.27 1.89
CA ARG A 17 11.98 6.82 1.90
C ARG A 17 12.98 5.76 1.42
N GLY A 18 13.76 6.11 0.40
CA GLY A 18 14.86 5.27 -0.05
C GLY A 18 16.08 5.36 0.86
N ARG A 19 17.02 4.43 0.68
CA ARG A 19 18.36 4.50 1.33
C ARG A 19 19.16 5.74 0.93
N ASP A 20 18.77 6.40 -0.17
CA ASP A 20 19.27 7.70 -0.60
C ASP A 20 18.67 8.88 0.19
N GLY A 21 17.82 8.58 1.19
CA GLY A 21 17.15 9.54 2.04
C GLY A 21 15.95 10.23 1.40
N LYS A 22 15.65 9.95 0.12
CA LYS A 22 14.60 10.63 -0.64
C LYS A 22 13.26 9.91 -0.49
N VAL A 23 12.21 10.67 -0.17
CA VAL A 23 10.81 10.20 -0.17
C VAL A 23 10.29 10.19 -1.61
N HIS A 24 9.91 9.02 -2.12
CA HIS A 24 9.46 8.87 -3.50
C HIS A 24 8.44 7.72 -3.66
N PRO A 25 7.15 7.95 -3.36
CA PRO A 25 6.11 6.92 -3.37
C PRO A 25 5.99 6.15 -4.69
N ASP A 26 6.25 6.80 -5.83
CA ASP A 26 6.18 6.13 -7.13
C ASP A 26 7.23 5.00 -7.28
N ARG A 27 8.35 5.00 -6.51
CA ARG A 27 9.32 3.88 -6.49
C ARG A 27 8.67 2.65 -5.86
N ILE A 28 7.92 2.86 -4.78
CA ILE A 28 7.19 1.81 -4.07
C ILE A 28 6.09 1.24 -4.98
N SER A 29 5.32 2.11 -5.66
CA SER A 29 4.31 1.68 -6.63
C SER A 29 4.90 0.83 -7.75
N GLN A 30 6.10 1.18 -8.27
CA GLN A 30 6.76 0.37 -9.30
C GLN A 30 7.12 -1.04 -8.81
N VAL A 31 7.67 -1.16 -7.59
CA VAL A 31 7.98 -2.48 -6.99
C VAL A 31 6.72 -3.32 -6.83
N ILE A 32 5.65 -2.72 -6.29
CA ILE A 32 4.36 -3.41 -6.11
C ILE A 32 3.78 -3.83 -7.47
N ALA A 33 3.75 -2.94 -8.45
CA ALA A 33 3.22 -3.23 -9.79
C ALA A 33 3.96 -4.38 -10.49
N CYS A 34 5.29 -4.43 -10.37
CA CYS A 34 6.10 -5.52 -10.92
C CYS A 34 5.74 -6.89 -10.32
N ALA A 35 5.40 -6.93 -9.02
CA ALA A 35 5.00 -8.15 -8.34
C ALA A 35 3.58 -8.62 -8.70
N ARG A 36 2.74 -7.72 -9.23
CA ARG A 36 1.31 -7.95 -9.56
C ARG A 36 0.53 -8.64 -8.43
N PRO A 37 0.53 -8.09 -7.20
CA PRO A 37 -0.23 -8.66 -6.10
C PRO A 37 -1.72 -8.33 -6.23
N ASP A 38 -2.55 -9.20 -5.66
CA ASP A 38 -3.97 -8.95 -5.45
C ASP A 38 -4.21 -8.21 -4.12
N ILE A 39 -3.38 -8.50 -3.11
CA ILE A 39 -3.41 -7.87 -1.79
C ILE A 39 -1.99 -7.48 -1.38
N VAL A 40 -1.82 -6.26 -0.86
CA VAL A 40 -0.57 -5.76 -0.27
C VAL A 40 -0.84 -5.36 1.17
N ALA A 41 -0.07 -5.93 2.10
CA ALA A 41 0.03 -5.46 3.48
C ALA A 41 1.25 -4.52 3.58
N LEU A 42 0.98 -3.22 3.78
CA LEU A 42 1.99 -2.19 3.93
C LEU A 42 2.29 -1.96 5.41
N GLN A 43 3.56 -1.72 5.72
CA GLN A 43 4.01 -1.19 7.01
C GLN A 43 4.76 0.13 6.80
N GLY A 44 4.69 1.02 7.79
CA GLY A 44 5.40 2.29 7.80
C GLY A 44 4.99 3.23 6.68
N ILE A 45 3.69 3.32 6.38
CA ILE A 45 3.16 4.23 5.35
C ILE A 45 2.46 5.43 6.02
N ASP A 46 2.63 6.60 5.44
CA ASP A 46 1.84 7.79 5.81
C ASP A 46 0.50 7.80 5.07
N ALA A 47 -0.58 7.75 5.84
CA ALA A 47 -1.96 7.79 5.35
C ALA A 47 -2.74 9.01 5.89
N GLU A 48 -2.02 10.06 6.28
CA GLU A 48 -2.59 11.32 6.75
C GLU A 48 -2.13 12.50 5.88
N ALA A 49 -2.97 13.52 5.79
CA ALA A 49 -2.66 14.74 5.06
C ALA A 49 -1.54 15.54 5.78
N PRO A 50 -0.69 16.28 5.03
CA PRO A 50 -0.72 16.49 3.59
C PRO A 50 0.09 15.46 2.77
N LEU A 51 0.79 14.54 3.43
CA LEU A 51 1.74 13.63 2.78
C LEU A 51 1.08 12.40 2.13
N ASP A 52 -0.11 12.00 2.59
CA ASP A 52 -0.93 10.85 2.16
C ASP A 52 -0.36 10.04 0.97
N HIS A 53 0.71 9.30 1.27
CA HIS A 53 1.42 8.50 0.30
C HIS A 53 0.52 7.34 -0.13
N LEU A 54 -0.32 6.85 0.77
CA LEU A 54 -1.24 5.76 0.53
C LEU A 54 -2.24 6.06 -0.59
N ILE A 55 -2.84 7.27 -0.63
CA ILE A 55 -3.71 7.68 -1.75
C ILE A 55 -2.96 7.62 -3.08
N ARG A 56 -1.70 8.05 -3.11
CA ARG A 56 -0.88 8.00 -4.34
C ARG A 56 -0.63 6.57 -4.80
N LEU A 57 -0.40 5.64 -3.87
CA LEU A 57 -0.30 4.22 -4.19
C LEU A 57 -1.63 3.66 -4.72
N GLU A 58 -2.77 3.96 -4.08
CA GLU A 58 -4.11 3.57 -4.57
C GLU A 58 -4.34 4.02 -6.02
N GLN A 59 -4.07 5.30 -6.31
CA GLN A 59 -4.23 5.86 -7.65
C GLN A 59 -3.33 5.20 -8.70
N ARG A 60 -2.05 4.96 -8.35
CA ARG A 60 -1.07 4.36 -9.27
C ARG A 60 -1.33 2.88 -9.54
N LEU A 61 -1.84 2.15 -8.56
CA LEU A 61 -1.97 0.69 -8.62
C LEU A 61 -3.38 0.23 -8.98
N GLY A 62 -4.40 1.10 -8.85
CA GLY A 62 -5.79 0.73 -9.02
C GLY A 62 -6.30 -0.23 -7.94
N LEU A 63 -5.61 -0.31 -6.81
CA LEU A 63 -5.96 -1.12 -5.65
C LEU A 63 -6.61 -0.23 -4.59
N LYS A 64 -7.68 -0.70 -3.95
CA LYS A 64 -8.36 0.06 -2.91
C LYS A 64 -7.52 0.10 -1.64
N ALA A 65 -7.29 1.30 -1.08
CA ALA A 65 -6.58 1.45 0.19
C ALA A 65 -7.50 1.29 1.41
N TYR A 66 -6.92 0.77 2.47
CA TYR A 66 -7.51 0.64 3.79
C TYR A 66 -6.45 0.96 4.85
N SER A 67 -6.72 1.92 5.74
CA SER A 67 -5.78 2.33 6.77
C SER A 67 -6.51 2.95 7.96
N PRO A 68 -5.84 3.11 9.12
CA PRO A 68 -6.35 3.88 10.25
C PRO A 68 -6.22 5.41 10.07
N GLY A 69 -5.72 5.90 8.92
CA GLY A 69 -5.60 7.34 8.63
C GLY A 69 -4.58 8.10 9.48
N ARG A 70 -3.42 7.49 9.75
CA ARG A 70 -2.32 8.07 10.56
C ARG A 70 -0.98 7.98 9.81
N GLY A 71 0.02 8.73 10.26
CA GLY A 71 1.42 8.56 9.88
C GLY A 71 2.02 7.24 10.40
N ASP A 72 3.09 6.77 9.76
CA ASP A 72 3.84 5.54 10.14
C ASP A 72 2.95 4.33 10.46
N CYS A 73 1.91 4.10 9.66
CA CYS A 73 0.89 3.10 9.99
C CYS A 73 1.03 1.81 9.16
N ASN A 74 0.29 0.79 9.58
CA ASN A 74 0.00 -0.36 8.73
C ASN A 74 -1.23 -0.08 7.87
N ALA A 75 -1.21 -0.53 6.62
CA ALA A 75 -2.32 -0.37 5.69
C ALA A 75 -2.45 -1.58 4.77
N PHE A 76 -3.58 -1.68 4.07
CA PHE A 76 -3.78 -2.64 3.00
C PHE A 76 -4.08 -1.93 1.68
N LEU A 77 -3.61 -2.51 0.57
CA LEU A 77 -4.09 -2.24 -0.78
C LEU A 77 -4.68 -3.54 -1.33
N SER A 78 -5.87 -3.52 -1.92
CA SER A 78 -6.53 -4.75 -2.38
C SER A 78 -7.34 -4.56 -3.67
N SER A 79 -7.28 -5.56 -4.55
CA SER A 79 -8.17 -5.67 -5.72
C SER A 79 -9.57 -6.19 -5.34
N PHE A 80 -9.69 -6.77 -4.15
CA PHE A 80 -10.95 -7.22 -3.56
C PHE A 80 -11.45 -6.24 -2.50
N ARG A 81 -12.78 -6.19 -2.31
CA ARG A 81 -13.35 -5.52 -1.14
C ARG A 81 -13.01 -6.32 0.12
N LEU A 82 -12.27 -5.73 1.04
CA LEU A 82 -12.00 -6.33 2.35
C LEU A 82 -13.13 -6.00 3.34
N ALA A 83 -13.45 -6.95 4.21
CA ALA A 83 -14.44 -6.82 5.28
C ALA A 83 -13.80 -7.18 6.63
N GLY A 84 -14.35 -6.64 7.73
CA GLY A 84 -13.87 -6.95 9.08
C GLY A 84 -12.52 -6.32 9.45
N LEU A 85 -12.07 -5.32 8.68
CA LEU A 85 -10.90 -4.52 9.04
C LEU A 85 -11.23 -3.73 10.31
N ARG A 86 -10.57 -4.05 11.42
CA ARG A 86 -10.70 -3.33 12.68
C ARG A 86 -9.66 -2.21 12.73
N GLU A 87 -10.11 -1.02 13.09
CA GLU A 87 -9.23 0.05 13.57
C GLU A 87 -8.71 -0.40 14.93
N TYR A 88 -7.38 -0.46 15.07
CA TYR A 88 -6.70 -0.73 16.35
C TYR A 88 -6.38 0.59 17.06
#